data_AF-K5ZUH5-F1
#
_entry.id   AF-K5ZUH5-F1
#
_cell.length_a   1.000
_cell.length_b   1.000
_cell.length_c   1.000
_cell.angle_alpha   90.00
_cell.angle_beta   90.00
_cell.angle_gamma   90.00
#
_symmetry.space_group_name_H-M   'P 1'
#
loop_
_entity.id
_entity.type
_entity.pdbx_description
1 polymer ?
#
loop_
_entity_poly.entity_id
_entity_poly.type
_entity_poly.pdbx_seq_one_letter_code
_entity_poly.pdbx_strand_id
1 'polypeptide(L)'
;MENVKPYNDFGDFLRKVFPCKVQKISINAGFTCPNRDGSKGWGGCTYCNNQTFSPEYCHTEKSVTEQLEEGIRFFSRKYPEMKYLAYFQAYTNTYDELSSLKAKYEEALSYPGVVGLIVGTRPDCMPDALLDYFTELSQEKFVMIEYGLESTLDKTLLRINRGHTYEESENAIRRTAGRGIYTGAHLILGLPGESREEILHHADRLSRLPVTTLKLHQLQLIRNTRMAKEYAEHPEEFHLYTADEYIDLVIDFIEKLNPSIVVERFVSQSPKELLIAPDWGLKNFEFTAKVNKRIAERNARQGRLFIPFS
;
A
#
# COMPACT_ATOMS: atom_id res chain seq x y z
N MET A 1 -2.26 -34.04 0.20
CA MET A 1 -3.02 -32.91 -0.37
C MET A 1 -2.28 -31.65 0.06
N GLU A 2 -1.65 -30.94 -0.88
CA GLU A 2 -1.10 -29.61 -0.55
C GLU A 2 -2.27 -28.74 -0.07
N ASN A 3 -2.09 -28.12 1.10
CA ASN A 3 -3.11 -27.30 1.72
C ASN A 3 -3.18 -25.98 0.94
N VAL A 4 -3.98 -25.95 -0.12
CA VAL A 4 -4.14 -24.77 -0.99
C VAL A 4 -4.64 -23.62 -0.13
N LYS A 5 -3.86 -22.54 -0.04
CA LYS A 5 -4.27 -21.36 0.70
C LYS A 5 -5.51 -20.71 0.08
N PRO A 6 -6.38 -20.11 0.90
CA PRO A 6 -7.64 -19.54 0.42
C PRO A 6 -7.46 -18.26 -0.42
N TYR A 7 -6.28 -17.64 -0.40
CA TYR A 7 -5.93 -16.48 -1.22
C TYR A 7 -4.41 -16.47 -1.50
N ASN A 8 -4.01 -15.72 -2.51
CA ASN A 8 -2.62 -15.54 -2.93
C ASN A 8 -1.96 -14.48 -2.04
N ASP A 9 -1.10 -14.88 -1.09
CA ASP A 9 -0.47 -13.96 -0.15
C ASP A 9 0.94 -13.51 -0.56
N PHE A 10 1.33 -12.33 -0.08
CA PHE A 10 2.61 -11.73 -0.43
C PHE A 10 3.84 -12.51 0.06
N GLY A 11 3.72 -13.27 1.14
CA GLY A 11 4.79 -14.15 1.59
C GLY A 11 5.06 -15.30 0.62
N ASP A 12 4.01 -15.91 0.04
CA ASP A 12 4.16 -16.91 -1.02
C ASP A 12 4.71 -16.30 -2.30
N PHE A 13 4.26 -15.10 -2.67
CA PHE A 13 4.84 -14.36 -3.80
C PHE A 13 6.36 -14.17 -3.63
N LEU A 14 6.80 -13.66 -2.48
CA LEU A 14 8.24 -13.48 -2.23
C LEU A 14 9.03 -14.79 -2.24
N ARG A 15 8.44 -15.90 -1.73
CA ARG A 15 9.09 -17.24 -1.78
C ARG A 15 9.28 -17.77 -3.21
N LYS A 16 8.44 -17.35 -4.15
CA LYS A 16 8.59 -17.70 -5.58
C LYS A 16 9.69 -16.87 -6.25
N VAL A 17 9.88 -15.63 -5.80
CA VAL A 17 10.86 -14.69 -6.36
C VAL A 17 12.26 -14.89 -5.77
N PHE A 18 12.35 -15.19 -4.47
CA PHE A 18 13.62 -15.27 -3.76
C PHE A 18 13.86 -16.66 -3.16
N PRO A 19 15.10 -17.20 -3.22
CA PRO A 19 15.45 -18.47 -2.59
C PRO A 19 15.62 -18.37 -1.08
N CYS A 20 15.53 -17.16 -0.51
CA CYS A 20 15.74 -16.88 0.90
C CYS A 20 14.59 -16.03 1.46
N LYS A 21 14.53 -15.91 2.78
CA LYS A 21 13.54 -15.05 3.42
C LYS A 21 13.89 -13.58 3.17
N VAL A 22 12.89 -12.80 2.75
CA VAL A 22 13.04 -11.37 2.47
C VAL A 22 12.11 -10.56 3.36
N GLN A 23 12.60 -9.44 3.90
CA GLN A 23 11.86 -8.54 4.76
C GLN A 23 11.84 -7.12 4.19
N LYS A 24 10.67 -6.48 4.17
CA LYS A 24 10.55 -5.05 3.84
C LYS A 24 11.09 -4.22 5.02
N ILE A 25 11.93 -3.24 4.73
CA ILE A 25 12.46 -2.28 5.69
C ILE A 25 11.99 -0.89 5.24
N SER A 26 11.08 -0.28 6.01
CA SER A 26 10.56 1.05 5.68
C SER A 26 11.65 2.11 5.80
N ILE A 27 11.60 3.09 4.90
CA ILE A 27 12.47 4.27 4.84
C ILE A 27 11.58 5.50 4.66
N ASN A 28 11.90 6.57 5.40
CA ASN A 28 11.40 7.91 5.15
C ASN A 28 12.54 8.76 4.58
N ALA A 29 12.54 8.97 3.26
CA ALA A 29 13.59 9.68 2.55
C ALA A 29 13.43 11.22 2.57
N GLY A 30 12.44 11.75 3.29
CA GLY A 30 12.21 13.20 3.40
C GLY A 30 11.51 13.85 2.21
N PHE A 31 10.99 13.05 1.26
CA PHE A 31 10.20 13.56 0.15
C PHE A 31 8.88 14.18 0.62
N THR A 32 8.30 15.02 -0.24
CA THR A 32 6.99 15.64 -0.03
C THR A 32 5.93 15.05 -0.97
N CYS A 33 4.82 15.76 -1.17
CA CYS A 33 3.72 15.39 -2.05
C CYS A 33 3.18 16.64 -2.74
N PRO A 34 2.89 16.61 -4.06
CA PRO A 34 2.38 17.79 -4.80
C PRO A 34 1.04 18.30 -4.28
N ASN A 35 0.30 17.46 -3.54
CA ASN A 35 -0.96 17.85 -2.93
C ASN A 35 -0.79 18.57 -1.57
N ARG A 36 0.46 18.82 -1.15
CA ARG A 36 0.79 19.51 0.10
C ARG A 36 1.48 20.85 -0.12
N ASP A 37 2.21 21.01 -1.23
CA ASP A 37 3.12 22.14 -1.49
C ASP A 37 2.53 23.20 -2.42
N GLY A 38 1.29 23.02 -2.89
CA GLY A 38 0.60 23.95 -3.78
C GLY A 38 0.63 23.56 -5.26
N SER A 39 1.39 22.54 -5.67
CA SER A 39 1.49 22.11 -7.07
C SER A 39 0.20 21.50 -7.60
N LYS A 40 -0.49 20.70 -6.77
CA LYS A 40 -1.81 20.09 -7.06
C LYS A 40 -2.86 20.44 -6.01
N GLY A 41 -2.43 20.82 -4.81
CA GLY A 41 -3.33 21.16 -3.71
C GLY A 41 -2.56 21.59 -2.47
N TRP A 42 -3.30 21.93 -1.42
CA TRP A 42 -2.77 22.41 -0.15
C TRP A 42 -3.17 21.49 1.00
N GLY A 43 -2.26 21.26 1.94
CA GLY A 43 -2.54 20.51 3.17
C GLY A 43 -2.58 18.98 3.05
N GLY A 44 -2.60 18.42 1.84
CA GLY A 44 -2.63 16.97 1.59
C GLY A 44 -4.04 16.37 1.53
N CYS A 45 -4.09 15.03 1.38
CA CYS A 45 -5.36 14.30 1.39
C CYS A 45 -6.04 14.45 2.76
N THR A 46 -7.37 14.49 2.78
CA THR A 46 -8.14 14.83 3.99
C THR A 46 -7.93 13.85 5.15
N TYR A 47 -7.60 12.59 4.87
CA TYR A 47 -7.32 11.52 5.84
C TYR A 47 -5.84 11.38 6.22
N CYS A 48 -4.93 12.05 5.52
CA CYS A 48 -3.50 11.70 5.53
C CYS A 48 -2.73 12.46 6.62
N ASN A 49 -2.10 11.71 7.52
CA ASN A 49 -1.03 12.19 8.39
C ASN A 49 0.18 11.25 8.24
N ASN A 50 1.25 11.69 7.59
CA ASN A 50 2.37 10.80 7.25
C ASN A 50 3.15 10.24 8.45
N GLN A 51 2.98 10.83 9.63
CA GLN A 51 3.55 10.29 10.87
C GLN A 51 2.97 8.91 11.21
N THR A 52 1.79 8.55 10.70
CA THR A 52 1.19 7.22 10.94
C THR A 52 1.69 6.13 10.02
N PHE A 53 2.43 6.47 8.96
CA PHE A 53 2.89 5.50 7.96
C PHE A 53 4.36 5.10 8.11
N SER A 54 5.10 5.74 9.01
CA SER A 54 6.52 5.50 9.23
C SER A 54 6.75 4.84 10.59
N PRO A 55 7.57 3.77 10.68
CA PRO A 55 8.04 3.25 11.95
C PRO A 55 8.81 4.30 12.76
N GLU A 56 8.93 4.10 14.08
CA GLU A 56 9.60 5.03 15.00
C GLU A 56 11.05 5.33 14.59
N TYR A 57 11.78 4.37 14.00
CA TYR A 57 13.17 4.59 13.59
C TYR A 57 13.32 5.47 12.33
N CYS A 58 12.24 5.73 11.59
CA CYS A 58 12.26 6.46 10.33
C CYS A 58 12.11 7.97 10.56
N HIS A 59 13.23 8.69 10.56
CA HIS A 59 13.29 10.14 10.72
C HIS A 59 14.06 10.80 9.59
N THR A 60 13.61 11.97 9.15
CA THR A 60 14.19 12.73 8.02
C THR A 60 15.56 13.31 8.30
N GLU A 61 15.95 13.43 9.57
CA GLU A 61 17.29 13.83 10.01
C GLU A 61 18.34 12.73 9.75
N LYS A 62 17.89 11.48 9.51
CA LYS A 62 18.75 10.32 9.28
C LYS A 62 18.89 10.03 7.79
N SER A 63 20.09 9.61 7.38
CA SER A 63 20.35 9.05 6.06
C SER A 63 19.54 7.78 5.80
N VAL A 64 19.45 7.37 4.53
CA VAL A 64 18.77 6.12 4.16
C VAL A 64 19.52 4.92 4.76
N THR A 65 20.86 5.00 4.76
CA THR A 65 21.76 4.00 5.36
C THR A 65 21.49 3.79 6.85
N GLU A 66 21.40 4.86 7.63
CA GLU A 66 21.13 4.77 9.08
C GLU A 66 19.76 4.16 9.38
N GLN A 67 18.73 4.56 8.63
CA GLN A 67 17.38 3.99 8.78
C GLN A 67 17.36 2.49 8.43
N LEU A 68 18.07 2.08 7.37
CA LEU A 68 18.23 0.69 6.99
C LEU A 68 18.95 -0.12 8.09
N GLU A 69 20.06 0.40 8.62
CA GLU A 69 20.80 -0.28 9.68
C GLU A 69 19.93 -0.54 10.91
N GLU A 70 19.22 0.48 11.39
CA GLU A 70 18.33 0.36 12.56
C GLU A 70 17.17 -0.60 12.29
N GLY A 71 16.51 -0.48 11.13
CA GLY A 71 15.41 -1.36 10.75
C GLY A 71 15.85 -2.82 10.61
N ILE A 72 17.03 -3.06 10.04
CA ILE A 72 17.60 -4.40 9.85
C ILE A 72 18.05 -5.04 11.17
N ARG A 73 18.63 -4.26 12.09
CA ARG A 73 19.15 -4.74 13.38
C ARG A 73 18.12 -5.54 14.17
N PHE A 74 16.84 -5.21 14.05
CA PHE A 74 15.75 -5.94 14.69
C PHE A 74 15.54 -7.34 14.10
N PHE A 75 15.67 -7.49 12.78
CA PHE A 75 15.38 -8.75 12.07
C PHE A 75 16.60 -9.66 11.90
N SER A 76 17.79 -9.08 11.70
CA SER A 76 19.02 -9.83 11.41
C SER A 76 19.40 -10.80 12.54
N ARG A 77 19.09 -10.46 13.79
CA ARG A 77 19.30 -11.33 14.97
C ARG A 77 18.51 -12.64 14.89
N LYS A 78 17.35 -12.64 14.23
CA LYS A 78 16.44 -13.79 14.18
C LYS A 78 16.69 -14.67 12.95
N TYR A 79 17.19 -14.10 11.86
CA TYR A 79 17.38 -14.77 10.58
C TYR A 79 18.67 -14.28 9.88
N PRO A 80 19.83 -14.93 10.11
CA PRO A 80 21.12 -14.47 9.58
C PRO A 80 21.21 -14.40 8.05
N GLU A 81 20.49 -15.27 7.33
CA GLU A 81 20.48 -15.32 5.86
C GLU A 81 19.40 -14.43 5.22
N MET A 82 18.66 -13.67 6.02
CA MET A 82 17.60 -12.80 5.54
C MET A 82 18.15 -11.69 4.64
N LYS A 83 17.43 -11.42 3.56
CA LYS A 83 17.65 -10.26 2.68
C LYS A 83 16.56 -9.22 2.87
N TYR A 84 16.77 -8.04 2.33
CA TYR A 84 15.93 -6.89 2.60
C TYR A 84 15.45 -6.23 1.32
N LEU A 85 14.23 -5.70 1.36
CA LEU A 85 13.70 -4.77 0.36
C LEU A 85 13.61 -3.41 1.01
N ALA A 86 14.33 -2.44 0.47
CA ALA A 86 14.23 -1.06 0.91
C ALA A 86 12.88 -0.50 0.46
N TYR A 87 12.04 -0.15 1.42
CA TYR A 87 10.65 0.24 1.19
C TYR A 87 10.45 1.74 1.43
N PHE A 88 10.45 2.50 0.36
CA PHE A 88 10.16 3.94 0.36
C PHE A 88 8.64 4.12 0.43
N GLN A 89 8.11 4.35 1.64
CA GLN A 89 6.67 4.29 1.90
C GLN A 89 6.03 5.67 2.13
N ALA A 90 6.70 6.55 2.86
CA ALA A 90 6.11 7.83 3.29
C ALA A 90 6.05 8.82 2.12
N TYR A 91 4.96 9.60 2.04
CA TYR A 91 4.78 10.62 1.00
C TYR A 91 4.82 10.09 -0.46
N THR A 92 5.24 10.93 -1.40
CA THR A 92 5.34 10.61 -2.83
C THR A 92 6.80 10.40 -3.17
N ASN A 93 7.28 9.16 -3.07
CA ASN A 93 8.72 8.84 -3.15
C ASN A 93 9.31 8.97 -4.55
N THR A 94 8.61 9.60 -5.48
CA THR A 94 9.02 9.90 -6.86
C THR A 94 8.82 11.37 -7.22
N TYR A 95 8.57 12.22 -6.21
CA TYR A 95 8.33 13.64 -6.37
C TYR A 95 9.53 14.45 -5.87
N ASP A 96 10.56 14.47 -6.72
CA ASP A 96 11.78 15.28 -6.61
C ASP A 96 12.51 15.24 -7.98
N GLU A 97 13.63 15.95 -8.11
CA GLU A 97 14.51 15.84 -9.27
C GLU A 97 15.07 14.42 -9.44
N LEU A 98 15.16 13.95 -10.69
CA LEU A 98 15.54 12.57 -11.00
C LEU A 98 16.89 12.16 -10.38
N SER A 99 17.87 13.07 -10.35
CA SER A 99 19.18 12.82 -9.74
C SER A 99 19.09 12.61 -8.22
N SER A 100 18.25 13.39 -7.54
CA SER A 100 17.98 13.27 -6.09
C SER A 100 17.31 11.94 -5.79
N LEU A 101 16.28 11.57 -6.57
CA LEU A 101 15.58 10.29 -6.44
C LEU A 101 16.55 9.11 -6.58
N LYS A 102 17.33 9.09 -7.67
CA LYS A 102 18.33 8.05 -7.94
C LYS A 102 19.36 7.93 -6.82
N ALA A 103 19.87 9.05 -6.31
CA ALA A 103 20.84 9.03 -5.21
C ALA A 103 20.29 8.32 -3.97
N LYS A 104 19.03 8.56 -3.59
CA LYS A 104 18.39 7.88 -2.45
C LYS A 104 18.17 6.39 -2.68
N TYR A 105 17.75 6.01 -3.89
CA TYR A 105 17.55 4.60 -4.25
C TYR A 105 18.86 3.82 -4.30
N GLU A 106 19.90 4.41 -4.88
CA GLU A 106 21.23 3.81 -5.00
C GLU A 106 21.92 3.71 -3.63
N GLU A 107 21.74 4.72 -2.75
CA GLU A 107 22.16 4.63 -1.35
C GLU A 107 21.56 3.38 -0.68
N ALA A 108 20.24 3.17 -0.80
CA ALA A 108 19.58 1.99 -0.25
C ALA A 108 20.12 0.68 -0.84
N LEU A 109 20.31 0.62 -2.16
CA LEU A 109 20.78 -0.58 -2.85
C LEU A 109 22.24 -0.92 -2.58
N SER A 110 23.04 0.08 -2.18
CA SER A 110 24.43 -0.12 -1.76
C SER A 110 24.55 -0.80 -0.39
N TYR A 111 23.47 -0.80 0.41
CA TYR A 111 23.49 -1.40 1.73
C TYR A 111 23.57 -2.94 1.67
N PRO A 112 24.49 -3.59 2.41
CA PRO A 112 24.64 -5.04 2.38
C PRO A 112 23.35 -5.82 2.67
N GLY A 113 22.99 -6.72 1.76
CA GLY A 113 21.81 -7.58 1.90
C GLY A 113 20.50 -6.96 1.42
N VAL A 114 20.50 -5.71 0.96
CA VAL A 114 19.36 -5.14 0.20
C VAL A 114 19.38 -5.71 -1.22
N VAL A 115 18.29 -6.38 -1.60
CA VAL A 115 18.15 -7.10 -2.88
C VAL A 115 17.17 -6.45 -3.85
N GLY A 116 16.56 -5.34 -3.43
CA GLY A 116 15.61 -4.63 -4.25
C GLY A 116 14.90 -3.48 -3.54
N LEU A 117 14.05 -2.81 -4.31
CA LEU A 117 13.29 -1.65 -3.91
C LEU A 117 11.79 -1.91 -4.00
N ILE A 118 11.08 -1.28 -3.07
CA ILE A 118 9.65 -1.03 -3.20
C ILE A 118 9.44 0.47 -3.05
N VAL A 119 8.83 1.11 -4.04
CA VAL A 119 8.63 2.56 -4.06
C VAL A 119 7.13 2.86 -4.07
N GLY A 120 6.63 3.30 -2.92
CA GLY A 120 5.28 3.81 -2.74
C GLY A 120 5.16 5.24 -3.25
N THR A 121 4.21 5.48 -4.15
CA THR A 121 4.05 6.81 -4.76
C THR A 121 2.63 7.08 -5.24
N ARG A 122 2.42 8.30 -5.75
CA ARG A 122 1.21 8.70 -6.45
C ARG A 122 1.30 8.34 -7.94
N PRO A 123 0.18 7.92 -8.56
CA PRO A 123 0.10 7.70 -9.99
C PRO A 123 0.52 8.87 -10.87
N ASP A 124 0.17 10.09 -10.47
CA ASP A 124 0.45 11.34 -11.20
C ASP A 124 1.90 11.84 -11.04
N CYS A 125 2.78 11.07 -10.38
CA CYS A 125 4.18 11.42 -10.15
C CYS A 125 5.13 10.36 -10.73
N MET A 126 4.87 9.90 -11.96
CA MET A 126 5.69 8.88 -12.63
C MET A 126 6.06 9.28 -14.07
N PRO A 127 7.06 10.19 -14.24
CA PRO A 127 7.55 10.58 -15.56
C PRO A 127 8.27 9.42 -16.25
N ASP A 128 8.30 9.43 -17.60
CA ASP A 128 8.92 8.33 -18.38
C ASP A 128 10.41 8.12 -18.04
N ALA A 129 11.18 9.20 -17.86
CA ALA A 129 12.59 9.09 -17.49
C ALA A 129 12.83 8.31 -16.18
N LEU A 130 11.89 8.40 -15.23
CA LEU A 130 11.97 7.64 -13.99
C LEU A 130 11.56 6.16 -14.19
N LEU A 131 10.57 5.91 -15.05
CA LEU A 131 10.23 4.54 -15.45
C LEU A 131 11.37 3.86 -16.19
N ASP A 132 12.08 4.58 -17.05
CA ASP A 132 13.21 4.05 -17.79
C ASP A 132 14.34 3.66 -16.82
N TYR A 133 14.63 4.50 -15.82
CA TYR A 133 15.53 4.14 -14.72
C TYR A 133 15.08 2.87 -13.96
N PHE A 134 13.81 2.78 -13.57
CA PHE A 134 13.32 1.58 -12.88
C PHE A 134 13.34 0.33 -13.76
N THR A 135 13.19 0.48 -15.08
CA THR A 135 13.26 -0.62 -16.04
C THR A 135 14.68 -1.17 -16.11
N GLU A 136 15.68 -0.30 -16.24
CA GLU A 136 17.10 -0.68 -16.20
C GLU A 136 17.42 -1.38 -14.87
N LEU A 137 17.02 -0.78 -13.75
CA LEU A 137 17.26 -1.33 -12.42
C LEU A 137 16.60 -2.71 -12.23
N SER A 138 15.41 -2.92 -12.79
CA SER A 138 14.65 -4.17 -12.67
C SER A 138 15.33 -5.37 -13.33
N GLN A 139 16.32 -5.15 -14.21
CA GLN A 139 17.10 -6.23 -14.82
C GLN A 139 18.04 -6.92 -13.83
N GLU A 140 18.48 -6.19 -12.79
CA GLU A 140 19.47 -6.68 -11.82
C GLU A 140 18.92 -6.81 -10.39
N LYS A 141 17.89 -6.03 -10.06
CA LYS A 141 17.33 -5.92 -8.72
C LYS A 141 15.82 -6.13 -8.77
N PHE A 142 15.26 -6.61 -7.67
CA PHE A 142 13.81 -6.59 -7.55
C PHE A 142 13.30 -5.16 -7.45
N VAL A 143 12.33 -4.79 -8.29
CA VAL A 143 11.68 -3.47 -8.25
C VAL A 143 10.17 -3.66 -8.26
N MET A 144 9.51 -3.01 -7.32
CA MET A 144 8.05 -2.92 -7.27
C MET A 144 7.62 -1.48 -7.02
N ILE A 145 6.70 -0.97 -7.83
CA ILE A 145 6.12 0.36 -7.64
C ILE A 145 4.71 0.20 -7.09
N GLU A 146 4.42 0.81 -5.94
CA GLU A 146 3.11 0.76 -5.30
C GLU A 146 2.40 2.09 -5.47
N TYR A 147 1.26 2.08 -6.14
CA TYR A 147 0.46 3.28 -6.37
C TYR A 147 -0.65 3.44 -5.33
N GLY A 148 -0.65 4.60 -4.66
CA GLY A 148 -1.72 5.04 -3.77
C GLY A 148 -2.96 5.47 -4.54
N LEU A 149 -3.82 4.53 -4.94
CA LEU A 149 -5.08 4.82 -5.62
C LEU A 149 -6.13 5.35 -4.64
N GLU A 150 -6.22 4.68 -3.49
CA GLU A 150 -7.16 4.92 -2.39
C GLU A 150 -8.62 4.57 -2.74
N SER A 151 -9.11 4.99 -3.91
CA SER A 151 -10.42 4.61 -4.46
C SER A 151 -10.34 4.52 -5.99
N THR A 152 -11.27 3.78 -6.61
CA THR A 152 -11.44 3.79 -8.08
C THR A 152 -12.54 4.74 -8.56
N LEU A 153 -13.08 5.59 -7.67
CA LEU A 153 -14.19 6.50 -7.95
C LEU A 153 -13.71 7.95 -7.83
N ASP A 154 -13.77 8.70 -8.94
CA ASP A 154 -13.31 10.09 -8.97
C ASP A 154 -14.08 10.99 -8.00
N LYS A 155 -15.37 10.71 -7.74
CA LYS A 155 -16.16 11.41 -6.72
C LYS A 155 -15.52 11.29 -5.32
N THR A 156 -15.01 10.11 -4.99
CA THR A 156 -14.35 9.83 -3.71
C THR A 156 -12.96 10.46 -3.69
N LEU A 157 -12.20 10.34 -4.77
CA LEU A 157 -10.87 10.96 -4.89
C LEU A 157 -10.94 12.48 -4.73
N LEU A 158 -11.98 13.12 -5.28
CA LEU A 158 -12.26 14.54 -5.06
C LEU A 158 -12.65 14.83 -3.61
N ARG A 159 -13.57 14.05 -3.02
CA ARG A 159 -14.04 14.20 -1.63
C ARG A 159 -12.89 14.13 -0.61
N ILE A 160 -11.88 13.32 -0.88
CA ILE A 160 -10.72 13.16 0.00
C ILE A 160 -9.53 14.05 -0.36
N ASN A 161 -9.72 14.99 -1.28
CA ASN A 161 -8.66 15.85 -1.81
C ASN A 161 -7.44 15.02 -2.26
N ARG A 162 -7.62 13.96 -3.07
CA ARG A 162 -6.50 13.10 -3.52
C ARG A 162 -5.56 13.84 -4.44
N GLY A 163 -6.11 14.64 -5.35
CA GLY A 163 -5.38 15.45 -6.34
C GLY A 163 -4.93 14.70 -7.60
N HIS A 164 -5.50 13.51 -7.88
CA HIS A 164 -5.40 12.81 -9.16
C HIS A 164 -6.70 12.04 -9.44
N THR A 165 -6.88 11.58 -10.68
CA THR A 165 -8.03 10.77 -11.12
C THR A 165 -7.71 9.27 -11.13
N TYR A 166 -8.76 8.45 -11.24
CA TYR A 166 -8.60 7.02 -11.49
C TYR A 166 -7.99 6.74 -12.87
N GLU A 167 -8.22 7.58 -13.87
CA GLU A 167 -7.59 7.44 -15.19
C GLU A 167 -6.06 7.61 -15.11
N GLU A 168 -5.56 8.60 -14.35
CA GLU A 168 -4.13 8.76 -14.08
C GLU A 168 -3.56 7.52 -13.37
N SER A 169 -4.36 6.90 -12.49
CA SER A 169 -4.02 5.63 -11.83
C SER A 169 -3.88 4.46 -12.80
N GLU A 170 -4.88 4.26 -13.67
CA GLU A 170 -4.85 3.23 -14.69
C GLU A 170 -3.68 3.42 -15.66
N ASN A 171 -3.43 4.66 -16.10
CA ASN A 171 -2.33 4.99 -17.00
C ASN A 171 -0.96 4.64 -16.38
N ALA A 172 -0.72 5.06 -15.13
CA ALA A 172 0.53 4.77 -14.44
C ALA A 172 0.74 3.26 -14.24
N ILE A 173 -0.30 2.53 -13.82
CA ILE A 173 -0.23 1.07 -13.65
C ILE A 173 0.12 0.38 -14.97
N ARG A 174 -0.55 0.74 -16.07
CA ARG A 174 -0.32 0.11 -17.39
C ARG A 174 1.08 0.43 -17.93
N ARG A 175 1.56 1.68 -17.78
CA ARG A 175 2.90 2.09 -18.23
C ARG A 175 4.02 1.38 -17.47
N THR A 176 3.83 1.15 -16.17
CA THR A 176 4.80 0.47 -15.30
C THR A 176 4.82 -1.03 -15.55
N ALA A 177 3.65 -1.67 -15.54
CA ALA A 177 3.55 -3.11 -15.83
C ALA A 177 3.97 -3.43 -17.27
N GLY A 178 3.68 -2.56 -18.25
CA GLY A 178 4.10 -2.71 -19.64
C GLY A 178 5.61 -2.69 -19.84
N ARG A 179 6.38 -2.19 -18.85
CA ARG A 179 7.85 -2.24 -18.81
C ARG A 179 8.39 -3.45 -18.02
N GLY A 180 7.51 -4.38 -17.63
CA GLY A 180 7.89 -5.57 -16.87
C GLY A 180 8.14 -5.32 -15.37
N ILE A 181 7.80 -4.14 -14.85
CA ILE A 181 7.99 -3.80 -13.44
C ILE A 181 6.77 -4.25 -12.62
N TYR A 182 7.00 -4.92 -11.49
CA TYR A 182 5.92 -5.31 -10.59
C TYR A 182 5.16 -4.07 -10.09
N THR A 183 3.84 -4.14 -10.14
CA THR A 183 2.98 -2.99 -9.81
C THR A 183 2.03 -3.33 -8.67
N GLY A 184 2.05 -2.55 -7.61
CA GLY A 184 1.13 -2.64 -6.48
C GLY A 184 0.07 -1.55 -6.51
N ALA A 185 -1.11 -1.85 -5.98
CA ALA A 185 -2.17 -0.89 -5.72
C ALA A 185 -2.46 -0.81 -4.21
N HIS A 186 -2.81 0.38 -3.73
CA HIS A 186 -3.28 0.61 -2.36
C HIS A 186 -4.68 1.20 -2.40
N LEU A 187 -5.61 0.60 -1.67
CA LEU A 187 -6.98 1.07 -1.50
C LEU A 187 -7.32 1.26 -0.02
N ILE A 188 -8.15 2.26 0.27
CA ILE A 188 -8.78 2.46 1.56
C ILE A 188 -10.25 2.08 1.41
N LEU A 189 -10.70 1.09 2.18
CA LEU A 189 -12.09 0.66 2.18
C LEU A 189 -12.85 1.37 3.32
N GLY A 190 -14.02 1.91 2.99
CA GLY A 190 -14.88 2.64 3.92
C GLY A 190 -14.66 4.16 3.90
N LEU A 191 -14.14 4.72 2.81
CA LEU A 191 -14.09 6.17 2.63
C LEU A 191 -15.51 6.77 2.64
N PRO A 192 -15.69 7.99 3.17
CA PRO A 192 -17.02 8.61 3.25
C PRO A 192 -17.60 8.85 1.85
N GLY A 193 -18.88 8.54 1.68
CA GLY A 193 -19.60 8.69 0.42
C GLY A 193 -19.57 7.48 -0.53
N GLU A 194 -19.00 6.34 -0.08
CA GLU A 194 -19.03 5.07 -0.81
C GLU A 194 -20.02 4.08 -0.20
N SER A 195 -20.88 3.49 -1.02
CA SER A 195 -21.73 2.36 -0.62
C SER A 195 -20.93 1.06 -0.54
N ARG A 196 -21.48 0.03 0.10
CA ARG A 196 -20.86 -1.32 0.12
C ARG A 196 -20.64 -1.85 -1.30
N GLU A 197 -21.62 -1.69 -2.18
CA GLU A 197 -21.53 -2.13 -3.57
C GLU A 197 -20.41 -1.41 -4.32
N GLU A 198 -20.26 -0.10 -4.09
CA GLU A 198 -19.18 0.71 -4.66
C GLU A 198 -17.80 0.25 -4.19
N ILE A 199 -17.65 -0.02 -2.89
CA ILE A 199 -16.41 -0.55 -2.32
C ILE A 199 -16.07 -1.90 -2.95
N LEU A 200 -17.04 -2.81 -3.09
CA LEU A 200 -16.84 -4.12 -3.72
C LEU A 200 -16.52 -4.00 -5.22
N HIS A 201 -17.05 -2.98 -5.90
CA HIS A 201 -16.79 -2.74 -7.31
C HIS A 201 -15.33 -2.37 -7.60
N HIS A 202 -14.59 -1.82 -6.63
CA HIS A 202 -13.15 -1.60 -6.77
C HIS A 202 -12.39 -2.90 -7.08
N ALA A 203 -12.84 -4.05 -6.55
CA ALA A 203 -12.23 -5.34 -6.86
C ALA A 203 -12.37 -5.69 -8.35
N ASP A 204 -13.53 -5.43 -8.95
CA ASP A 204 -13.79 -5.65 -10.38
C ASP A 204 -12.92 -4.72 -11.24
N ARG A 205 -12.77 -3.45 -10.83
CA ARG A 205 -11.96 -2.44 -11.52
C ARG A 205 -10.48 -2.79 -11.48
N LEU A 206 -9.93 -3.11 -10.31
CA LEU A 206 -8.54 -3.53 -10.17
C LEU A 206 -8.23 -4.83 -10.93
N SER A 207 -9.18 -5.77 -10.96
CA SER A 207 -9.01 -7.04 -11.66
C SER A 207 -8.75 -6.90 -13.16
N ARG A 208 -9.14 -5.77 -13.77
CA ARG A 208 -8.92 -5.43 -15.20
C ARG A 208 -7.56 -4.78 -15.47
N LEU A 209 -6.82 -4.46 -14.43
CA LEU A 209 -5.51 -3.80 -14.52
C LEU A 209 -4.40 -4.84 -14.32
N PRO A 210 -3.21 -4.62 -14.90
CA PRO A 210 -2.05 -5.48 -14.71
C PRO A 210 -1.38 -5.25 -13.34
N VAL A 211 -2.17 -5.36 -12.26
CA VAL A 211 -1.72 -5.20 -10.87
C VAL A 211 -1.14 -6.53 -10.38
N THR A 212 0.05 -6.49 -9.79
CA THR A 212 0.71 -7.63 -9.14
C THR A 212 0.23 -7.79 -7.71
N THR A 213 0.25 -6.71 -6.91
CA THR A 213 -0.06 -6.74 -5.48
C THR A 213 -1.16 -5.75 -5.09
N LEU A 214 -1.94 -6.08 -4.07
CA LEU A 214 -2.94 -5.21 -3.47
C LEU A 214 -2.71 -5.08 -1.97
N LYS A 215 -2.67 -3.83 -1.50
CA LYS A 215 -2.77 -3.47 -0.09
C LYS A 215 -4.14 -2.89 0.20
N LEU A 216 -4.84 -3.48 1.15
CA LEU A 216 -6.06 -2.92 1.70
C LEU A 216 -5.76 -2.21 3.03
N HIS A 217 -6.56 -1.18 3.29
CA HIS A 217 -6.53 -0.37 4.49
C HIS A 217 -7.98 -0.05 4.86
N GLN A 218 -8.36 -0.24 6.12
CA GLN A 218 -9.66 0.22 6.64
C GLN A 218 -9.64 1.73 6.82
N LEU A 219 -10.71 2.48 6.56
CA LEU A 219 -10.71 3.89 6.91
C LEU A 219 -10.31 4.08 8.38
N GLN A 220 -9.28 4.89 8.61
CA GLN A 220 -8.86 5.33 9.93
C GLN A 220 -8.97 6.85 10.01
N LEU A 221 -9.64 7.33 11.04
CA LEU A 221 -9.66 8.73 11.44
C LEU A 221 -8.45 9.01 12.29
N ILE A 222 -7.58 9.89 11.80
CA ILE A 222 -6.30 10.21 12.42
C ILE A 222 -6.31 11.64 12.92
N ARG A 223 -5.76 11.89 14.11
CA ARG A 223 -5.59 13.23 14.68
C ARG A 223 -4.85 14.16 13.72
N ASN A 224 -5.18 15.44 13.81
CA ASN A 224 -4.57 16.51 13.01
C ASN A 224 -4.80 16.32 11.49
N THR A 225 -5.94 15.75 11.12
CA THR A 225 -6.37 15.64 9.72
C THR A 225 -7.67 16.41 9.51
N ARG A 226 -7.93 16.82 8.26
CA ARG A 226 -9.19 17.47 7.89
C ARG A 226 -10.38 16.54 8.17
N MET A 227 -10.23 15.27 7.83
CA MET A 227 -11.28 14.27 8.00
C MET A 227 -11.62 14.01 9.47
N ALA A 228 -10.64 14.10 10.39
CA ALA A 228 -10.93 14.04 11.83
C ALA A 228 -11.80 15.21 12.31
N LYS A 229 -11.59 16.41 11.75
CA LYS A 229 -12.45 17.56 12.04
C LYS A 229 -13.86 17.35 11.46
N GLU A 230 -13.94 16.90 10.21
CA GLU A 230 -15.23 16.61 9.56
C GLU A 230 -16.05 15.57 10.34
N TYR A 231 -15.42 14.48 10.81
CA TYR A 231 -16.11 13.49 11.63
C TYR A 231 -16.63 14.06 12.96
N ALA A 232 -15.89 14.98 13.58
CA ALA A 232 -16.34 15.62 14.81
C ALA A 232 -17.55 16.54 14.60
N GLU A 233 -17.68 17.12 13.40
CA GLU A 233 -18.78 18.02 13.02
C GLU A 233 -19.98 17.24 12.46
N HIS A 234 -19.73 16.17 11.71
CA HIS A 234 -20.71 15.39 10.93
C HIS A 234 -20.44 13.87 11.02
N PRO A 235 -20.56 13.25 12.22
CA PRO A 235 -20.27 11.83 12.40
C PRO A 235 -21.17 10.91 11.57
N GLU A 236 -22.38 11.36 11.22
CA GLU A 236 -23.35 10.64 10.40
C GLU A 236 -22.88 10.38 8.95
N GLU A 237 -21.91 11.14 8.45
CA GLU A 237 -21.32 10.92 7.12
C GLU A 237 -20.36 9.71 7.08
N PHE A 238 -20.02 9.15 8.25
CA PHE A 238 -18.98 8.14 8.38
C PHE A 238 -19.55 6.82 8.90
N HIS A 239 -19.40 5.77 8.09
CA HIS A 239 -19.62 4.41 8.56
C HIS A 239 -18.29 3.78 9.02
N LEU A 240 -18.00 3.91 10.32
CA LEU A 240 -16.83 3.28 10.92
C LEU A 240 -17.12 1.82 11.25
N TYR A 241 -16.53 0.93 10.46
CA TYR A 241 -16.71 -0.51 10.61
C TYR A 241 -16.22 -1.03 11.97
N THR A 242 -17.00 -1.94 12.56
CA THR A 242 -16.47 -2.87 13.56
C THR A 242 -15.49 -3.85 12.91
N ALA A 243 -14.65 -4.51 13.71
CA ALA A 243 -13.68 -5.46 13.18
C ALA A 243 -14.37 -6.62 12.43
N ASP A 244 -15.51 -7.11 12.94
CA ASP A 244 -16.26 -8.22 12.32
C ASP A 244 -16.93 -7.80 11.00
N GLU A 245 -17.54 -6.61 10.94
CA GLU A 245 -18.13 -6.10 9.69
C GLU A 245 -17.05 -5.86 8.61
N TYR A 246 -15.88 -5.34 9.01
CA TYR A 246 -14.76 -5.13 8.09
C TYR A 246 -14.16 -6.45 7.61
N ILE A 247 -14.08 -7.48 8.46
CA ILE A 247 -13.68 -8.84 8.04
C ILE A 247 -14.61 -9.35 6.93
N ASP A 248 -15.93 -9.21 7.11
CA ASP A 248 -16.89 -9.66 6.09
C ASP A 248 -16.78 -8.84 4.80
N LEU A 249 -16.56 -7.52 4.89
CA LEU A 249 -16.30 -6.67 3.74
C LEU A 249 -15.05 -7.12 2.97
N VAL A 250 -13.94 -7.36 3.68
CA VAL A 250 -12.68 -7.80 3.07
C VAL A 250 -12.83 -9.16 2.39
N ILE A 251 -13.55 -10.10 3.02
CA ILE A 251 -13.79 -11.42 2.42
C ILE A 251 -14.61 -11.25 1.14
N ASP A 252 -15.72 -10.52 1.18
CA ASP A 252 -16.54 -10.25 0.00
C ASP A 252 -15.73 -9.59 -1.13
N PHE A 253 -14.82 -8.68 -0.77
CA PHE A 253 -13.92 -8.02 -1.70
C PHE A 253 -12.98 -9.02 -2.39
N ILE A 254 -12.28 -9.86 -1.62
CA ILE A 254 -11.33 -10.83 -2.21
C ILE A 254 -12.02 -11.94 -3.00
N GLU A 255 -13.27 -12.30 -2.66
CA GLU A 255 -14.04 -13.26 -3.46
C GLU A 255 -14.30 -12.75 -4.88
N LYS A 256 -14.36 -11.43 -5.08
CA LYS A 256 -14.49 -10.78 -6.40
C LYS A 256 -13.16 -10.48 -7.09
N LEU A 257 -12.08 -10.34 -6.31
CA LEU A 257 -10.76 -9.99 -6.80
C LEU A 257 -10.16 -11.11 -7.66
N ASN A 258 -9.54 -10.75 -8.78
CA ASN A 258 -8.78 -11.67 -9.63
C ASN A 258 -7.77 -12.48 -8.79
N PRO A 259 -7.80 -13.82 -8.84
CA PRO A 259 -6.95 -14.68 -8.02
C PRO A 259 -5.46 -14.58 -8.35
N SER A 260 -5.08 -13.98 -9.48
CA SER A 260 -3.67 -13.70 -9.78
C SER A 260 -3.09 -12.55 -8.94
N ILE A 261 -3.93 -11.63 -8.45
CA ILE A 261 -3.49 -10.49 -7.65
C ILE A 261 -3.09 -10.97 -6.26
N VAL A 262 -1.88 -10.61 -5.84
CA VAL A 262 -1.33 -10.98 -4.53
C VAL A 262 -1.86 -10.02 -3.47
N VAL A 263 -2.53 -10.53 -2.45
CA VAL A 263 -2.98 -9.74 -1.30
C VAL A 263 -1.83 -9.60 -0.30
N GLU A 264 -1.35 -8.37 -0.12
CA GLU A 264 -0.26 -8.10 0.81
C GLU A 264 -0.72 -7.93 2.24
N ARG A 265 -1.83 -7.22 2.44
CA ARG A 265 -2.42 -7.00 3.76
C ARG A 265 -3.89 -6.61 3.62
N PHE A 266 -4.64 -6.88 4.68
CA PHE A 266 -6.06 -6.52 4.80
C PHE A 266 -6.31 -5.21 5.55
N VAL A 267 -5.38 -4.87 6.44
CA VAL A 267 -5.49 -3.77 7.39
C VAL A 267 -4.16 -3.06 7.56
N SER A 268 -4.22 -1.83 8.07
CA SER A 268 -3.07 -1.08 8.55
C SER A 268 -3.16 -0.83 10.04
N GLN A 269 -2.04 -0.39 10.62
CA GLN A 269 -1.97 0.09 11.99
C GLN A 269 -1.37 1.49 11.99
N SER A 270 -1.95 2.33 12.83
CA SER A 270 -1.45 3.67 13.13
C SER A 270 -1.06 3.73 14.61
N PRO A 271 -0.12 4.59 15.00
CA PRO A 271 0.20 4.83 16.41
C PRO A 271 -1.05 5.19 17.22
N LYS A 272 -1.18 4.61 18.42
CA LYS A 272 -2.41 4.69 19.23
C LYS A 272 -2.74 6.12 19.64
N GLU A 273 -1.71 6.92 19.88
CA GLU A 273 -1.80 8.33 20.23
C GLU A 273 -2.34 9.19 19.07
N LEU A 274 -2.14 8.77 17.82
CA LEU A 274 -2.64 9.47 16.63
C LEU A 274 -3.98 8.93 16.13
N LEU A 275 -4.37 7.70 16.47
CA LEU A 275 -5.63 7.11 16.04
C LEU A 275 -6.82 7.67 16.85
N ILE A 276 -7.88 8.08 16.15
CA ILE A 276 -9.17 8.44 16.74
C ILE A 276 -10.11 7.24 16.67
N ALA A 277 -10.29 6.67 15.47
CA ALA A 277 -11.16 5.52 15.24
C ALA A 277 -10.87 4.86 13.87
N PRO A 278 -11.30 3.62 13.62
CA PRO A 278 -11.71 2.67 14.64
C PRO A 278 -10.47 2.11 15.38
N ASP A 279 -10.54 2.02 16.71
CA ASP A 279 -9.56 1.30 17.53
C ASP A 279 -10.14 -0.08 17.88
N TRP A 280 -9.82 -1.08 17.07
CA TRP A 280 -10.25 -2.45 17.33
C TRP A 280 -9.41 -3.16 18.39
N GLY A 281 -8.31 -2.56 18.87
CA GLY A 281 -7.39 -3.21 19.79
C GLY A 281 -6.68 -4.45 19.23
N LEU A 282 -6.66 -4.64 17.91
CA LEU A 282 -6.10 -5.80 17.23
C LEU A 282 -4.79 -5.47 16.52
N LYS A 283 -3.82 -6.38 16.59
CA LYS A 283 -2.62 -6.37 15.75
C LYS A 283 -2.91 -6.89 14.35
N ASN A 284 -2.12 -6.48 13.36
CA ASN A 284 -2.28 -6.93 11.96
C ASN A 284 -2.35 -8.46 11.83
N PHE A 285 -1.50 -9.20 12.56
CA PHE A 285 -1.51 -10.67 12.52
C PHE A 285 -2.74 -11.27 13.20
N GLU A 286 -3.28 -10.63 14.25
CA GLU A 286 -4.49 -11.08 14.95
C GLU A 286 -5.73 -10.86 14.08
N PHE A 287 -5.79 -9.70 13.41
CA PHE A 287 -6.83 -9.42 12.42
C PHE A 287 -6.78 -10.43 11.26
N THR A 288 -5.58 -10.69 10.72
CA THR A 288 -5.39 -11.67 9.64
C THR A 288 -5.80 -13.09 10.09
N ALA A 289 -5.51 -13.48 11.32
CA ALA A 289 -5.95 -14.75 11.88
C ALA A 289 -7.49 -14.84 11.95
N LYS A 290 -8.17 -13.75 12.32
CA LYS A 290 -9.64 -13.68 12.32
C LYS A 290 -10.22 -13.76 10.90
N VAL A 291 -9.60 -13.09 9.92
CA VAL A 291 -9.97 -13.23 8.49
C VAL A 291 -9.85 -14.69 8.04
N ASN A 292 -8.72 -15.34 8.32
CA ASN A 292 -8.50 -16.75 7.94
C ASN A 292 -9.54 -17.69 8.57
N LYS A 293 -9.88 -17.46 9.84
CA LYS A 293 -10.94 -18.22 10.53
C LYS A 293 -12.29 -18.01 9.84
N ARG A 294 -12.68 -16.77 9.57
CA ARG A 294 -13.96 -16.45 8.91
C ARG A 294 -14.02 -16.97 7.48
N ILE A 295 -12.91 -16.95 6.75
CA ILE A 295 -12.78 -17.57 5.42
C ILE A 295 -13.08 -19.07 5.50
N ALA A 296 -12.51 -19.78 6.47
CA ALA A 296 -12.75 -21.21 6.65
C ALA A 296 -14.22 -21.49 7.03
N GLU A 297 -14.79 -20.70 7.95
CA GLU A 297 -16.21 -20.79 8.36
C GLU A 297 -17.16 -20.58 7.17
N ARG A 298 -16.84 -19.65 6.26
CA ARG A 298 -17.64 -19.33 5.07
C ARG A 298 -17.34 -20.22 3.87
N ASN A 299 -16.33 -21.10 3.94
CA ASN A 299 -15.74 -21.79 2.80
C ASN A 299 -15.44 -20.82 1.63
N ALA A 300 -14.95 -19.62 1.97
CA ALA A 300 -14.63 -18.56 1.04
C ALA A 300 -13.26 -18.79 0.39
N ARG A 301 -13.05 -18.21 -0.80
CA ARG A 301 -11.74 -18.20 -1.46
C ARG A 301 -11.63 -17.01 -2.40
N GLN A 302 -10.42 -16.48 -2.56
CA GLN A 302 -10.15 -15.41 -3.50
C GLN A 302 -10.62 -15.79 -4.91
N GLY A 303 -11.30 -14.87 -5.58
CA GLY A 303 -11.79 -15.05 -6.94
C GLY A 303 -12.94 -16.05 -7.09
N ARG A 304 -13.59 -16.51 -6.02
CA ARG A 304 -14.78 -17.40 -6.12
C ARG A 304 -15.90 -16.79 -6.98
N LEU A 305 -16.04 -15.47 -6.94
CA LEU A 305 -17.02 -14.67 -7.66
C LEU A 305 -16.39 -13.82 -8.77
N PHE A 306 -15.10 -14.03 -9.06
CA PHE A 306 -14.41 -13.35 -10.15
C PHE A 306 -14.88 -13.92 -11.49
N ILE A 307 -15.32 -13.05 -12.39
CA ILE A 307 -15.70 -13.40 -13.76
C ILE A 307 -14.53 -12.98 -14.67
N PRO A 308 -13.82 -13.92 -15.30
CA PRO A 308 -12.74 -13.60 -16.23
C PRO A 308 -13.23 -12.70 -17.36
N PHE A 309 -12.39 -11.76 -17.76
CA PHE A 309 -12.67 -10.91 -18.91
C PHE A 309 -12.47 -11.71 -20.19
N SER A 310 -13.48 -11.67 -21.07
CA SER A 310 -13.43 -12.22 -22.44
C SER A 310 -12.56 -11.37 -23.35
#